data_AF-A0A2U0S2R7-F1
#
_entry.id   AF-A0A2U0S2R7-F1
#
_cell.length_a   1.000
_cell.length_b   1.000
_cell.length_c   1.000
_cell.angle_alpha   90.00
_cell.angle_beta   90.00
_cell.angle_gamma   90.00
#
_symmetry.space_group_name_H-M   'P 1'
#
loop_
_entity.id
_entity.type
_entity.pdbx_description
1 polymer ?
#
loop_
_entity_poly.entity_id
_entity_poly.type
_entity_poly.pdbx_seq_one_letter_code
_entity_poly.pdbx_strand_id
1 'polypeptide(L)'
;MNFTKSRALILALCITALCSLLLAVPLLAPPTPDRQTAIAKAINFLENTDEPYGLLFLDVIYRRFGVEEFADSLSRYDQLLAEQQTQWSIFNVFRRISVYDNPMQASVLDDVLAPTDIIISRALYCDRYGLPHDYFALLDDTANKGEYYLTHVLLACIWIQENGFESSLPNGFVDKVCRATAVLVNRNPLIVDDLTLEAAAFLYIAGQGERVSPSFVNRVLASQNADGGWEQDPDRKEASYWHSTISALLLLLHIEYPADSYHPTIATATP
;
A
#
# COMPACT_ATOMS: atom_id res chain seq x y z
N MET A 1 59.70 -4.93 17.70
CA MET A 1 59.12 -5.34 16.41
C MET A 1 59.34 -4.22 15.40
N ASN A 2 60.24 -4.39 14.44
CA ASN A 2 60.49 -3.39 13.39
C ASN A 2 59.37 -3.48 12.34
N PHE A 3 58.46 -2.51 12.35
CA PHE A 3 57.56 -2.30 11.21
C PHE A 3 58.42 -1.88 10.01
N THR A 4 58.53 -2.75 9.02
CA THR A 4 59.28 -2.47 7.79
C THR A 4 58.56 -1.39 6.99
N LYS A 5 59.30 -0.41 6.44
CA LYS A 5 58.76 0.69 5.62
C LYS A 5 57.79 0.23 4.52
N SER A 6 57.99 -0.98 3.99
CA SER A 6 57.10 -1.63 3.03
C SER A 6 55.67 -1.85 3.55
N ARG A 7 55.49 -2.26 4.82
CA ARG A 7 54.16 -2.46 5.41
C ARG A 7 53.39 -1.14 5.58
N ALA A 8 54.09 -0.07 5.94
CA ALA A 8 53.49 1.26 6.05
C ALA A 8 53.02 1.80 4.69
N LEU A 9 53.80 1.57 3.63
CA LEU A 9 53.43 1.97 2.27
C LEU A 9 52.21 1.20 1.74
N ILE A 10 52.16 -0.11 1.96
CA ILE A 10 51.01 -0.94 1.56
C ILE A 10 49.74 -0.49 2.30
N LEU A 11 49.83 -0.24 3.60
CA LEU A 11 48.68 0.23 4.39
C LEU A 11 48.15 1.58 3.88
N ALA A 12 49.05 2.54 3.59
CA ALA A 12 48.66 3.83 3.04
C ALA A 12 47.97 3.72 1.67
N LEU A 13 48.46 2.84 0.79
CA LEU A 13 47.82 2.56 -0.51
C LEU A 13 46.44 1.93 -0.33
N CYS A 14 46.29 0.96 0.57
CA CYS A 14 44.99 0.34 0.87
C CYS A 14 43.99 1.35 1.42
N ILE A 15 44.41 2.24 2.32
CA ILE A 15 43.55 3.31 2.86
C ILE A 15 43.13 4.27 1.75
N THR A 16 44.06 4.70 0.90
CA THR A 16 43.77 5.64 -0.20
C THR A 16 42.82 5.01 -1.22
N ALA A 17 43.03 3.73 -1.57
CA ALA A 17 42.14 2.99 -2.45
C ALA A 17 40.75 2.82 -1.84
N LEU A 18 40.65 2.48 -0.55
CA LEU A 18 39.39 2.36 0.17
C LEU A 18 38.66 3.71 0.24
N CYS A 19 39.37 4.81 0.56
CA CYS A 19 38.79 6.16 0.56
C CYS A 19 38.32 6.57 -0.84
N SER A 20 39.08 6.25 -1.89
CA SER A 20 38.68 6.53 -3.28
C SER A 20 37.46 5.71 -3.69
N LEU A 21 37.38 4.44 -3.27
CA LEU A 21 36.21 3.59 -3.50
C LEU A 21 34.99 4.14 -2.75
N LEU A 22 35.16 4.54 -1.48
CA LEU A 22 34.08 5.12 -0.66
C LEU A 22 33.57 6.46 -1.21
N LEU A 23 34.43 7.24 -1.89
CA LEU A 23 34.04 8.48 -2.56
C LEU A 23 33.43 8.24 -3.95
N ALA A 24 33.85 7.19 -4.66
CA ALA A 24 33.36 6.86 -6.00
C ALA A 24 32.05 6.10 -6.00
N VAL A 25 31.79 5.23 -5.01
CA VAL A 25 30.57 4.42 -4.92
C VAL A 25 29.29 5.28 -4.92
N PRO A 26 29.19 6.39 -4.17
CA PRO A 26 28.03 7.29 -4.24
C PRO A 26 27.84 7.96 -5.61
N LEU A 27 28.92 8.14 -6.39
CA LEU A 27 28.86 8.71 -7.74
C LEU A 27 28.43 7.70 -8.80
N LEU A 28 28.49 6.40 -8.48
CA LEU A 28 28.08 5.32 -9.38
C LEU A 28 26.64 4.86 -9.13
N ALA A 29 26.05 5.19 -7.97
CA ALA A 29 24.64 4.96 -7.73
C ALA A 29 23.81 5.89 -8.64
N PRO A 30 22.77 5.39 -9.33
CA PRO A 30 21.86 6.27 -10.04
C PRO A 30 21.26 7.28 -9.05
N PRO A 31 21.06 8.53 -9.45
CA PRO A 31 20.44 9.52 -8.58
C PRO A 31 19.06 9.02 -8.15
N THR A 32 18.72 9.23 -6.88
CA THR A 32 17.35 9.02 -6.40
C THR A 32 16.40 9.82 -7.29
N PRO A 33 15.36 9.20 -7.88
CA PRO A 33 14.42 9.93 -8.71
C PRO A 33 13.72 11.00 -7.86
N ASP A 34 13.43 12.14 -8.47
CA ASP A 34 12.46 13.06 -7.88
C ASP A 34 11.07 12.40 -7.84
N ARG A 35 10.16 12.97 -7.05
CA ARG A 35 8.85 12.36 -6.81
C ARG A 35 8.01 12.20 -8.08
N GLN A 36 8.03 13.19 -8.97
CA GLN A 36 7.23 13.14 -10.21
C GLN A 36 7.77 12.07 -11.15
N THR A 37 9.09 11.97 -11.28
CA THR A 37 9.74 10.89 -12.03
C THR A 37 9.40 9.51 -11.43
N ALA A 38 9.43 9.36 -10.11
CA ALA A 38 9.08 8.11 -9.44
C ALA A 38 7.61 7.71 -9.68
N ILE A 39 6.68 8.68 -9.58
CA ILE A 39 5.26 8.49 -9.88
C ILE A 39 5.07 8.03 -11.33
N ALA A 40 5.64 8.74 -12.30
CA ALA A 40 5.50 8.40 -13.72
C ALA A 40 6.01 6.99 -14.03
N LYS A 41 7.13 6.59 -13.43
CA LYS A 41 7.67 5.23 -13.57
C LYS A 41 6.76 4.16 -12.96
N ALA A 42 6.18 4.43 -11.80
CA ALA A 42 5.25 3.51 -11.14
C ALA A 42 3.96 3.33 -11.94
N ILE A 43 3.46 4.42 -12.56
CA ILE A 43 2.31 4.37 -13.47
C ILE A 43 2.62 3.46 -14.66
N ASN A 44 3.76 3.67 -15.33
CA ASN A 44 4.18 2.82 -16.45
C ASN A 44 4.34 1.34 -16.06
N PHE A 45 4.84 1.05 -14.86
CA PHE A 45 4.94 -0.31 -14.34
C PHE A 45 3.56 -0.97 -14.20
N LEU A 46 2.57 -0.23 -13.71
CA LEU A 46 1.24 -0.72 -13.38
C LEU A 46 0.25 -0.71 -14.55
N GLU A 47 0.49 0.10 -15.59
CA GLU A 47 -0.43 0.28 -16.73
C GLU A 47 -0.92 -1.06 -17.31
N ASN A 48 -0.06 -2.08 -17.34
CA ASN A 48 -0.37 -3.38 -17.93
C ASN A 48 -0.59 -4.50 -16.89
N THR A 49 -0.85 -4.18 -15.61
CA THR A 49 -1.12 -5.20 -14.59
C THR A 49 -2.51 -5.82 -14.76
N ASP A 50 -2.61 -7.15 -14.81
CA ASP A 50 -3.89 -7.87 -14.90
C ASP A 50 -4.31 -8.48 -13.56
N GLU A 51 -3.76 -7.97 -12.46
CA GLU A 51 -4.06 -8.44 -11.11
C GLU A 51 -5.41 -7.88 -10.64
N PRO A 52 -6.43 -8.72 -10.36
CA PRO A 52 -7.80 -8.25 -10.14
C PRO A 52 -7.92 -7.22 -9.01
N TYR A 53 -7.27 -7.47 -7.86
CA TYR A 53 -7.24 -6.49 -6.77
C TYR A 53 -6.48 -5.22 -7.14
N GLY A 54 -5.42 -5.36 -7.92
CA GLY A 54 -4.66 -4.23 -8.44
C GLY A 54 -5.56 -3.31 -9.26
N LEU A 55 -6.32 -3.86 -10.20
CA LEU A 55 -7.23 -3.09 -11.06
C LEU A 55 -8.28 -2.29 -10.27
N LEU A 56 -8.81 -2.84 -9.17
CA LEU A 56 -9.74 -2.09 -8.31
C LEU A 56 -9.08 -0.89 -7.62
N PHE A 57 -7.82 -1.04 -7.18
CA PHE A 57 -7.06 0.09 -6.63
C PHE A 57 -6.56 1.07 -7.70
N LEU A 58 -6.33 0.62 -8.94
CA LEU A 58 -6.05 1.51 -10.06
C LEU A 58 -7.27 2.39 -10.38
N ASP A 59 -8.49 1.85 -10.31
CA ASP A 59 -9.73 2.64 -10.40
C ASP A 59 -9.85 3.67 -9.25
N VAL A 60 -9.48 3.28 -8.02
CA VAL A 60 -9.39 4.24 -6.90
C VAL A 60 -8.42 5.37 -7.21
N ILE A 61 -7.24 5.05 -7.77
CA ILE A 61 -6.23 6.05 -8.15
C ILE A 61 -6.78 6.98 -9.24
N TYR A 62 -7.41 6.43 -10.28
CA TYR A 62 -8.04 7.21 -11.33
C TYR A 62 -9.08 8.19 -10.75
N ARG A 63 -10.03 7.69 -9.94
CA ARG A 63 -11.09 8.52 -9.36
C ARG A 63 -10.57 9.59 -8.40
N ARG A 64 -9.49 9.32 -7.66
CA ARG A 64 -8.95 10.26 -6.66
C ARG A 64 -7.98 11.28 -7.25
N PHE A 65 -7.19 10.89 -8.24
CA PHE A 65 -6.05 11.68 -8.71
C PHE A 65 -6.07 11.99 -10.21
N GLY A 66 -6.99 11.42 -10.98
CA GLY A 66 -7.12 11.67 -12.42
C GLY A 66 -5.97 11.08 -13.25
N VAL A 67 -5.42 9.94 -12.84
CA VAL A 67 -4.38 9.22 -13.61
C VAL A 67 -5.05 8.48 -14.78
N GLU A 68 -5.08 9.11 -15.95
CA GLU A 68 -5.81 8.66 -17.14
C GLU A 68 -5.35 7.29 -17.67
N GLU A 69 -4.09 6.90 -17.40
CA GLU A 69 -3.56 5.57 -17.73
C GLU A 69 -4.34 4.43 -17.06
N PHE A 70 -5.12 4.74 -16.01
CA PHE A 70 -5.92 3.77 -15.27
C PHE A 70 -7.43 3.91 -15.52
N ALA A 71 -7.86 4.76 -16.46
CA ALA A 71 -9.27 5.01 -16.74
C ALA A 71 -10.04 3.75 -17.20
N ASP A 72 -9.35 2.75 -17.77
CA ASP A 72 -9.95 1.49 -18.23
C ASP A 72 -9.86 0.33 -17.22
N SER A 73 -9.27 0.56 -16.04
CA SER A 73 -8.97 -0.48 -15.04
C SER A 73 -10.22 -1.28 -14.61
N LEU A 74 -11.36 -0.62 -14.39
CA LEU A 74 -12.63 -1.29 -14.08
C LEU A 74 -13.15 -2.13 -15.27
N SER A 75 -12.97 -1.67 -16.51
CA SER A 75 -13.38 -2.44 -17.69
C SER A 75 -12.53 -3.71 -17.84
N ARG A 76 -11.23 -3.61 -17.58
CA ARG A 76 -10.30 -4.75 -17.55
C ARG A 76 -10.64 -5.72 -16.43
N TYR A 77 -11.00 -5.20 -15.26
CA TYR A 77 -11.47 -6.02 -14.14
C TYR A 77 -12.72 -6.82 -14.51
N ASP A 78 -13.72 -6.17 -15.13
CA ASP A 78 -14.95 -6.81 -15.57
C ASP A 78 -14.69 -7.89 -16.65
N GLN A 79 -13.73 -7.66 -17.54
CA GLN A 79 -13.30 -8.67 -18.50
C GLN A 79 -12.70 -9.90 -17.81
N LEU A 80 -11.77 -9.72 -16.87
CA LEU A 80 -11.16 -10.83 -16.12
C LEU A 80 -12.21 -11.61 -15.33
N LEU A 81 -13.17 -10.92 -14.73
CA LEU A 81 -14.27 -11.54 -13.98
C LEU A 81 -15.16 -12.41 -14.89
N ALA A 82 -15.38 -11.99 -16.14
CA ALA A 82 -16.14 -12.78 -17.12
C ALA A 82 -15.38 -14.06 -17.55
N GLU A 83 -14.05 -14.01 -17.57
CA GLU A 83 -13.19 -15.14 -17.96
C GLU A 83 -12.98 -16.15 -16.81
N GLN A 84 -12.93 -15.70 -15.55
CA GLN A 84 -12.58 -16.53 -14.37
C GLN A 84 -13.79 -16.98 -13.53
N GLN A 85 -14.58 -17.92 -14.07
CA GLN A 85 -15.83 -18.39 -13.42
C GLN A 85 -15.65 -19.03 -12.02
N THR A 86 -14.48 -19.56 -11.67
CA THR A 86 -14.27 -20.31 -10.41
C THR A 86 -13.98 -19.43 -9.19
N GLN A 87 -13.48 -18.20 -9.38
CA GLN A 87 -13.22 -17.23 -8.29
C GLN A 87 -14.24 -16.10 -8.25
N TRP A 88 -15.34 -16.28 -8.99
CA TRP A 88 -16.34 -15.24 -9.23
C TRP A 88 -16.93 -14.66 -7.95
N SER A 89 -17.09 -15.45 -6.88
CA SER A 89 -17.71 -14.98 -5.64
C SER A 89 -16.88 -13.92 -4.92
N ILE A 90 -15.59 -14.14 -4.70
CA ILE A 90 -14.75 -13.21 -3.92
C ILE A 90 -14.45 -11.93 -4.73
N PHE A 91 -14.16 -12.06 -6.02
CA PHE A 91 -13.98 -10.90 -6.87
C PHE A 91 -15.27 -10.09 -6.96
N ASN A 92 -16.42 -10.73 -7.15
CA ASN A 92 -17.68 -10.00 -7.13
C ASN A 92 -17.95 -9.30 -5.78
N VAL A 93 -17.48 -9.82 -4.63
CA VAL A 93 -17.54 -9.08 -3.36
C VAL A 93 -16.76 -7.77 -3.45
N PHE A 94 -15.48 -7.83 -3.86
CA PHE A 94 -14.60 -6.66 -3.88
C PHE A 94 -14.87 -5.67 -5.00
N ARG A 95 -15.58 -6.08 -6.06
CA ARG A 95 -16.06 -5.18 -7.13
C ARG A 95 -16.78 -3.93 -6.61
N ARG A 96 -17.34 -4.00 -5.39
CA ARG A 96 -17.96 -2.84 -4.73
C ARG A 96 -17.01 -1.66 -4.47
N ILE A 97 -15.70 -1.89 -4.41
CA ILE A 97 -14.71 -0.80 -4.34
C ILE A 97 -14.94 0.19 -5.49
N SER A 98 -15.25 -0.30 -6.69
CA SER A 98 -15.42 0.51 -7.90
C SER A 98 -16.88 0.70 -8.34
N VAL A 99 -17.80 -0.14 -7.85
CA VAL A 99 -19.22 -0.07 -8.20
C VAL A 99 -20.09 -0.04 -6.95
N TYR A 100 -20.57 1.15 -6.56
CA TYR A 100 -21.36 1.33 -5.34
C TYR A 100 -22.54 0.34 -5.27
N ASP A 101 -23.31 0.26 -6.35
CA ASP A 101 -24.49 -0.59 -6.50
C ASP A 101 -24.22 -2.02 -6.98
N ASN A 102 -23.04 -2.55 -6.65
CA ASN A 102 -22.67 -3.91 -7.01
C ASN A 102 -23.73 -4.92 -6.48
N PRO A 103 -24.43 -5.66 -7.36
CA PRO A 103 -25.47 -6.59 -6.96
C PRO A 103 -24.82 -7.84 -6.33
N MET A 104 -25.05 -8.04 -5.04
CA MET A 104 -24.52 -9.18 -4.31
C MET A 104 -25.54 -9.62 -3.25
N GLN A 105 -25.70 -10.91 -3.01
CA GLN A 105 -26.58 -11.44 -1.95
C GLN A 105 -25.80 -11.61 -0.65
N ALA A 106 -26.36 -11.22 0.49
CA ALA A 106 -25.68 -11.27 1.79
C ALA A 106 -24.99 -12.62 2.11
N SER A 107 -25.56 -13.75 1.67
CA SER A 107 -24.98 -15.09 1.87
C SER A 107 -23.60 -15.27 1.24
N VAL A 108 -23.25 -14.50 0.19
CA VAL A 108 -21.92 -14.55 -0.42
C VAL A 108 -20.84 -14.08 0.57
N LEU A 109 -21.18 -13.21 1.52
CA LEU A 109 -20.24 -12.79 2.58
C LEU A 109 -19.95 -13.92 3.59
N ASP A 110 -20.78 -14.95 3.64
CA ASP A 110 -20.57 -16.12 4.51
C ASP A 110 -19.60 -17.12 3.86
N ASP A 111 -19.40 -17.04 2.54
CA ASP A 111 -18.45 -17.87 1.78
C ASP A 111 -17.02 -17.31 1.79
N VAL A 112 -16.79 -16.13 2.37
CA VAL A 112 -15.47 -15.52 2.50
C VAL A 112 -14.70 -16.20 3.62
N LEU A 113 -13.57 -16.85 3.30
CA LEU A 113 -12.84 -17.70 4.25
C LEU A 113 -11.55 -17.09 4.79
N ALA A 114 -10.89 -16.23 4.01
CA ALA A 114 -9.61 -15.65 4.45
C ALA A 114 -9.86 -14.65 5.60
N PRO A 115 -9.13 -14.72 6.72
CA PRO A 115 -9.42 -13.90 7.90
C PRO A 115 -9.41 -12.39 7.65
N THR A 116 -8.49 -11.91 6.81
CA THR A 116 -8.43 -10.51 6.39
C THR A 116 -9.63 -10.15 5.53
N ASP A 117 -9.98 -11.00 4.56
CA ASP A 117 -11.10 -10.79 3.65
C ASP A 117 -12.44 -10.75 4.40
N ILE A 118 -12.60 -11.55 5.45
CA ILE A 118 -13.78 -11.54 6.31
C ILE A 118 -14.00 -10.15 6.91
N ILE A 119 -12.96 -9.52 7.47
CA ILE A 119 -13.15 -8.18 8.07
C ILE A 119 -13.39 -7.13 6.98
N ILE A 120 -12.58 -7.09 5.93
CA ILE A 120 -12.69 -6.03 4.94
C ILE A 120 -13.98 -6.14 4.10
N SER A 121 -14.45 -7.36 3.79
CA SER A 121 -15.72 -7.55 3.06
C SER A 121 -16.94 -7.12 3.87
N ARG A 122 -16.94 -7.35 5.19
CA ARG A 122 -18.03 -6.88 6.08
C ARG A 122 -18.00 -5.35 6.23
N ALA A 123 -16.82 -4.75 6.34
CA ALA A 123 -16.69 -3.30 6.32
C ALA A 123 -17.17 -2.68 5.00
N LEU A 124 -16.84 -3.30 3.87
CA LEU A 124 -17.21 -2.84 2.52
C LEU A 124 -18.73 -2.81 2.30
N TYR A 125 -19.50 -3.66 3.00
CA TYR A 125 -20.95 -3.77 2.87
C TYR A 125 -21.74 -3.40 4.13
N CYS A 126 -21.12 -2.73 5.10
CA CYS A 126 -21.77 -2.43 6.38
C CYS A 126 -23.01 -1.53 6.24
N ASP A 127 -23.07 -0.67 5.23
CA ASP A 127 -24.23 0.16 4.92
C ASP A 127 -25.45 -0.63 4.41
N ARG A 128 -25.22 -1.81 3.81
CA ARG A 128 -26.30 -2.66 3.25
C ARG A 128 -26.75 -3.75 4.21
N TYR A 129 -25.82 -4.36 4.92
CA TYR A 129 -26.10 -5.57 5.72
C TYR A 129 -25.86 -5.37 7.22
N GLY A 130 -25.41 -4.18 7.63
CA GLY A 130 -24.94 -3.94 8.98
C GLY A 130 -23.63 -4.67 9.29
N LEU A 131 -23.11 -4.42 10.49
CA LEU A 131 -21.98 -5.16 11.04
C LEU A 131 -22.48 -6.27 11.98
N PRO A 132 -21.86 -7.46 12.00
CA PRO A 132 -22.13 -8.47 13.02
C PRO A 132 -21.97 -7.92 14.45
N HIS A 133 -22.74 -8.44 15.40
CA HIS A 133 -22.71 -7.97 16.80
C HIS A 133 -21.34 -8.09 17.48
N ASP A 134 -20.55 -9.08 17.09
CA ASP A 134 -19.22 -9.43 17.57
C ASP A 134 -18.11 -8.86 16.70
N TYR A 135 -18.46 -8.06 15.68
CA TYR A 135 -17.51 -7.57 14.69
C TYR A 135 -16.42 -6.69 15.29
N PHE A 136 -16.73 -5.87 16.30
CA PHE A 136 -15.70 -5.10 17.01
C PHE A 136 -14.68 -6.01 17.72
N ALA A 137 -15.14 -7.07 18.39
CA ALA A 137 -14.24 -8.01 19.05
C ALA A 137 -13.33 -8.70 18.02
N LEU A 138 -13.90 -9.06 16.85
CA LEU A 138 -13.13 -9.59 15.72
C LEU A 138 -12.07 -8.58 15.22
N LEU A 139 -12.41 -7.29 15.10
CA LEU A 139 -11.45 -6.26 14.69
C LEU A 139 -10.34 -6.06 15.73
N ASP A 140 -10.65 -6.00 17.02
CA ASP A 140 -9.64 -5.80 18.06
C ASP A 140 -8.71 -7.03 18.16
N ASP A 141 -9.26 -8.24 18.14
CA ASP A 141 -8.48 -9.48 18.10
C ASP A 141 -7.58 -9.56 16.86
N THR A 142 -8.08 -9.11 15.71
CA THR A 142 -7.30 -9.08 14.46
C THR A 142 -6.21 -8.00 14.51
N ALA A 143 -6.49 -6.83 15.07
CA ALA A 143 -5.50 -5.77 15.26
C ALA A 143 -4.37 -6.21 16.20
N ASN A 144 -4.70 -6.97 17.25
CA ASN A 144 -3.74 -7.49 18.21
C ASN A 144 -2.78 -8.53 17.60
N LYS A 145 -3.09 -9.11 16.42
CA LYS A 145 -2.15 -9.95 15.66
C LYS A 145 -1.03 -9.13 15.01
N GLY A 146 -1.21 -7.82 14.82
CA GLY A 146 -0.21 -6.91 14.25
C GLY A 146 0.04 -7.11 12.76
N GLU A 147 1.09 -6.44 12.27
CA GLU A 147 1.62 -6.59 10.90
C GLU A 147 0.52 -6.50 9.82
N TYR A 148 0.47 -7.48 8.91
CA TYR A 148 -0.48 -7.53 7.79
C TYR A 148 -1.95 -7.54 8.23
N TYR A 149 -2.25 -8.09 9.41
CA TYR A 149 -3.62 -8.03 9.95
C TYR A 149 -4.00 -6.62 10.38
N LEU A 150 -3.04 -5.87 10.93
CA LEU A 150 -3.26 -4.52 11.42
C LEU A 150 -3.57 -3.54 10.28
N THR A 151 -2.87 -3.66 9.14
CA THR A 151 -3.15 -2.84 7.96
C THR A 151 -4.55 -3.11 7.39
N HIS A 152 -4.99 -4.37 7.39
CA HIS A 152 -6.35 -4.74 6.98
C HIS A 152 -7.43 -4.26 7.96
N VAL A 153 -7.13 -4.21 9.26
CA VAL A 153 -8.03 -3.55 10.23
C VAL A 153 -8.12 -2.05 9.98
N LEU A 154 -7.01 -1.38 9.61
CA LEU A 154 -7.06 0.03 9.23
C LEU A 154 -7.92 0.24 7.98
N LEU A 155 -7.76 -0.59 6.94
CA LEU A 155 -8.59 -0.54 5.74
C LEU A 155 -10.08 -0.77 6.05
N ALA A 156 -10.40 -1.73 6.93
CA ALA A 156 -11.77 -1.95 7.39
C ALA A 156 -12.32 -0.71 8.14
N CYS A 157 -11.52 -0.05 8.98
CA CYS A 157 -11.92 1.19 9.65
C CYS A 157 -12.24 2.30 8.63
N ILE A 158 -11.39 2.49 7.61
CA ILE A 158 -11.59 3.47 6.54
C ILE A 158 -12.93 3.22 5.86
N TRP A 159 -13.21 1.98 5.46
CA TRP A 159 -14.45 1.64 4.76
C TRP A 159 -15.71 1.74 5.62
N ILE A 160 -15.62 1.47 6.93
CA ILE A 160 -16.71 1.72 7.87
C ILE A 160 -17.03 3.21 7.94
N GLN A 161 -16.02 4.07 7.98
CA GLN A 161 -16.19 5.52 7.99
C GLN A 161 -16.75 6.04 6.66
N GLU A 162 -16.21 5.59 5.52
CA GLU A 162 -16.70 5.99 4.19
C GLU A 162 -18.16 5.55 3.93
N ASN A 163 -18.60 4.47 4.57
CA ASN A 163 -19.99 4.00 4.56
C ASN A 163 -20.88 4.67 5.64
N GLY A 164 -20.36 5.59 6.45
CA GLY A 164 -21.13 6.31 7.48
C GLY A 164 -21.48 5.47 8.73
N PHE A 165 -20.76 4.38 8.98
CA PHE A 165 -20.97 3.45 10.12
C PHE A 165 -19.96 3.66 11.26
N GLU A 166 -19.28 4.80 11.30
CA GLU A 166 -18.28 5.13 12.33
C GLU A 166 -18.77 5.03 13.77
N SER A 167 -20.06 5.32 14.03
CA SER A 167 -20.66 5.21 15.37
C SER A 167 -20.71 3.77 15.89
N SER A 168 -20.50 2.77 15.02
CA SER A 168 -20.41 1.36 15.41
C SER A 168 -19.04 1.00 15.99
N LEU A 169 -18.03 1.85 15.86
CA LEU A 169 -16.71 1.64 16.44
C LEU A 169 -16.59 2.37 17.79
N PRO A 170 -15.94 1.76 18.80
CA PRO A 170 -15.68 2.45 20.06
C PRO A 170 -14.84 3.71 19.89
N ASN A 171 -15.13 4.73 20.70
CA ASN A 171 -14.36 5.98 20.71
C ASN A 171 -12.87 5.70 20.91
N GLY A 172 -12.04 6.28 20.04
CA GLY A 172 -10.58 6.14 20.08
C GLY A 172 -10.03 4.84 19.45
N PHE A 173 -10.88 3.92 18.98
CA PHE A 173 -10.41 2.69 18.33
C PHE A 173 -9.63 2.98 17.04
N VAL A 174 -10.17 3.80 16.14
CA VAL A 174 -9.50 4.17 14.87
C VAL A 174 -8.14 4.81 15.15
N ASP A 175 -8.06 5.75 16.09
CA ASP A 175 -6.79 6.39 16.46
C ASP A 175 -5.80 5.41 17.14
N LYS A 176 -6.27 4.41 17.90
CA LYS A 176 -5.42 3.28 18.36
C LYS A 176 -4.83 2.51 17.17
N VAL A 177 -5.66 2.16 16.18
CA VAL A 177 -5.23 1.42 14.97
C VAL A 177 -4.24 2.26 14.15
N CYS A 178 -4.51 3.55 13.93
CA CYS A 178 -3.60 4.45 13.21
C CYS A 178 -2.25 4.60 13.93
N ARG A 179 -2.24 4.75 15.26
CA ARG A 179 -0.98 4.76 16.04
C ARG A 179 -0.18 3.48 15.87
N ALA A 180 -0.83 2.32 16.01
CA ALA A 180 -0.16 1.03 15.87
C ALA A 180 0.39 0.85 14.44
N THR A 181 -0.37 1.29 13.43
CA THR A 181 0.06 1.23 12.02
C THR A 181 1.26 2.15 11.76
N ALA A 182 1.29 3.35 12.35
CA ALA A 182 2.44 4.25 12.26
C ALA A 182 3.72 3.67 12.89
N VAL A 183 3.59 2.80 13.90
CA VAL A 183 4.73 2.05 14.45
C VAL A 183 5.29 1.08 13.41
N LEU A 184 4.45 0.43 12.59
CA LEU A 184 4.92 -0.47 11.52
C LEU A 184 5.80 0.26 10.52
N VAL A 185 5.36 1.41 10.01
CA VAL A 185 6.10 2.25 9.03
C VAL A 185 7.51 2.60 9.53
N ASN A 186 7.66 2.80 10.84
CA ASN A 186 8.91 3.24 11.45
C ASN A 186 9.67 2.10 12.16
N ARG A 187 9.23 0.82 12.05
CA ARG A 187 9.80 -0.30 12.81
C ARG A 187 11.26 -0.57 12.48
N ASN A 188 11.62 -0.47 11.20
CA ASN A 188 12.96 -0.70 10.69
C ASN A 188 13.33 0.43 9.72
N PRO A 189 14.27 1.32 10.09
CA PRO A 189 14.64 2.46 9.25
C PRO A 189 15.45 2.06 8.01
N LEU A 190 15.81 0.78 7.84
CA LEU A 190 16.62 0.30 6.73
C LEU A 190 15.80 -0.40 5.63
N ILE A 191 14.54 -0.75 5.91
CA ILE A 191 13.72 -1.57 5.02
C ILE A 191 12.52 -0.77 4.54
N VAL A 192 12.27 -0.85 3.24
CA VAL A 192 11.01 -0.49 2.59
C VAL A 192 10.50 -1.78 1.96
N ASP A 193 9.53 -2.40 2.61
CA ASP A 193 8.88 -3.65 2.20
C ASP A 193 7.40 -3.39 1.88
N ASP A 194 6.73 -4.40 1.33
CA ASP A 194 5.30 -4.36 1.01
C ASP A 194 4.44 -3.88 2.20
N LEU A 195 4.70 -4.44 3.39
CA LEU A 195 3.96 -4.14 4.61
C LEU A 195 4.09 -2.67 5.03
N THR A 196 5.30 -2.11 5.00
CA THR A 196 5.52 -0.71 5.39
C THR A 196 4.99 0.28 4.37
N LEU A 197 5.02 -0.08 3.07
CA LEU A 197 4.38 0.69 2.00
C LEU A 197 2.85 0.70 2.17
N GLU A 198 2.23 -0.46 2.37
CA GLU A 198 0.80 -0.60 2.61
C GLU A 198 0.35 0.20 3.85
N ALA A 199 1.07 0.03 4.96
CA ALA A 199 0.81 0.77 6.20
C ALA A 199 0.88 2.29 6.00
N ALA A 200 1.87 2.78 5.26
CA ALA A 200 2.01 4.21 4.97
C ALA A 200 0.89 4.70 4.04
N ALA A 201 0.57 3.96 2.98
CA ALA A 201 -0.51 4.30 2.05
C ALA A 201 -1.86 4.40 2.80
N PHE A 202 -2.19 3.42 3.63
CA PHE A 202 -3.46 3.41 4.37
C PHE A 202 -3.53 4.52 5.43
N LEU A 203 -2.41 4.92 6.04
CA LEU A 203 -2.39 6.11 6.90
C LEU A 203 -2.74 7.39 6.11
N TYR A 204 -2.26 7.54 4.87
CA TYR A 204 -2.66 8.68 4.03
C TYR A 204 -4.14 8.61 3.63
N ILE A 205 -4.64 7.42 3.27
CA ILE A 205 -6.07 7.24 2.96
C ILE A 205 -6.94 7.59 4.18
N ALA A 206 -6.52 7.23 5.39
CA ALA A 206 -7.19 7.57 6.65
C ALA A 206 -7.03 9.05 7.08
N GLY A 207 -6.37 9.90 6.29
CA GLY A 207 -6.10 11.29 6.65
C GLY A 207 -5.15 11.43 7.86
N GLN A 208 -4.24 10.47 8.04
CA GLN A 208 -3.23 10.40 9.11
C GLN A 208 -1.80 10.41 8.54
N GLY A 209 -1.62 11.03 7.37
CA GLY A 209 -0.34 11.08 6.65
C GLY A 209 0.78 11.78 7.43
N GLU A 210 0.45 12.67 8.37
CA GLU A 210 1.41 13.35 9.26
C GLU A 210 2.19 12.40 10.17
N ARG A 211 1.71 11.16 10.33
CA ARG A 211 2.38 10.10 11.10
C ARG A 211 3.46 9.37 10.29
N VAL A 212 3.49 9.56 8.97
CA VAL A 212 4.52 9.00 8.09
C VAL A 212 5.68 9.98 8.03
N SER A 213 6.86 9.54 8.48
CA SER A 213 8.02 10.44 8.55
C SER A 213 8.54 10.82 7.16
N PRO A 214 9.00 12.07 6.93
CA PRO A 214 9.63 12.44 5.66
C PRO A 214 10.85 11.57 5.31
N SER A 215 11.55 11.06 6.33
CA SER A 215 12.67 10.15 6.10
C SER A 215 12.24 8.81 5.48
N PHE A 216 11.05 8.31 5.82
CA PHE A 216 10.49 7.11 5.19
C PHE A 216 10.20 7.38 3.71
N VAL A 217 9.57 8.51 3.38
CA VAL A 217 9.28 8.89 1.98
C VAL A 217 10.56 8.96 1.14
N ASN A 218 11.64 9.54 1.67
CA ASN A 218 12.92 9.58 0.97
C ASN A 218 13.49 8.17 0.71
N ARG A 219 13.25 7.22 1.62
CA ARG A 219 13.65 5.82 1.41
C ARG A 219 12.80 5.13 0.36
N VAL A 220 11.48 5.39 0.34
CA VAL A 220 10.58 4.89 -0.71
C VAL A 220 11.07 5.33 -2.10
N LEU A 221 11.43 6.61 -2.26
CA LEU A 221 12.00 7.10 -3.52
C LEU A 221 13.34 6.43 -3.86
N ALA A 222 14.21 6.24 -2.87
CA ALA A 222 15.52 5.64 -3.07
C ALA A 222 15.48 4.13 -3.33
N SER A 223 14.39 3.44 -2.94
CA SER A 223 14.22 2.00 -3.11
C SER A 223 13.45 1.61 -4.36
N GLN A 224 13.05 2.58 -5.21
CA GLN A 224 12.38 2.26 -6.47
C GLN A 224 13.35 1.56 -7.43
N ASN A 225 12.89 0.46 -8.03
CA ASN A 225 13.66 -0.28 -9.02
C ASN A 225 13.73 0.46 -10.37
N ALA A 226 14.64 0.00 -11.22
CA ALA A 226 14.84 0.60 -12.54
C ALA A 226 13.59 0.54 -13.43
N ASP A 227 12.77 -0.50 -13.25
CA ASP A 227 11.49 -0.72 -13.95
C ASP A 227 10.33 0.14 -13.42
N GLY A 228 10.55 0.88 -12.33
CA GLY A 228 9.55 1.76 -11.72
C GLY A 228 8.75 1.13 -10.58
N GLY A 229 8.91 -0.16 -10.32
CA GLY A 229 8.21 -0.83 -9.23
C GLY A 229 9.01 -0.91 -7.93
N TRP A 230 8.40 -1.55 -6.93
CA TRP A 230 9.00 -1.87 -5.63
C TRP A 230 8.90 -3.36 -5.36
N GLU A 231 9.90 -3.93 -4.70
CA GLU A 231 9.92 -5.34 -4.35
C GLU A 231 8.93 -5.66 -3.22
N GLN A 232 8.51 -6.93 -3.12
CA GLN A 232 7.71 -7.39 -1.97
C GLN A 232 8.58 -7.46 -0.70
N ASP A 233 9.75 -8.11 -0.83
CA ASP A 233 10.72 -8.33 0.23
C ASP A 233 12.13 -8.00 -0.29
N PRO A 234 12.70 -6.84 0.09
CA PRO A 234 13.99 -6.39 -0.44
C PRO A 234 15.17 -7.28 -0.02
N ASP A 235 15.02 -8.11 1.02
CA ASP A 235 16.07 -9.05 1.43
C ASP A 235 16.20 -10.23 0.45
N ARG A 236 15.13 -10.52 -0.32
CA ARG A 236 15.12 -11.60 -1.32
C ARG A 236 15.58 -11.16 -2.70
N LYS A 237 15.67 -9.86 -2.96
CA LYS A 237 16.06 -9.28 -4.27
C LYS A 237 15.19 -9.83 -5.39
N GLU A 238 13.88 -9.78 -5.18
CA GLU A 238 12.90 -10.28 -6.12
C GLU A 238 12.60 -9.24 -7.21
N ALA A 239 11.85 -9.63 -8.24
CA ALA A 239 11.32 -8.65 -9.18
C ALA A 239 10.36 -7.69 -8.47
N SER A 240 10.16 -6.51 -9.05
CA SER A 240 9.13 -5.59 -8.59
C SER A 240 7.76 -6.27 -8.53
N TYR A 241 7.01 -5.97 -7.48
CA TYR A 241 5.73 -6.56 -7.15
C TYR A 241 4.61 -5.53 -7.31
N TRP A 242 3.50 -5.92 -7.92
CA TRP A 242 2.40 -5.01 -8.22
C TRP A 242 1.80 -4.40 -6.95
N HIS A 243 1.67 -5.17 -5.87
CA HIS A 243 1.02 -4.72 -4.64
C HIS A 243 1.85 -3.67 -3.92
N SER A 244 3.16 -3.92 -3.73
CA SER A 244 4.11 -2.94 -3.23
C SER A 244 4.07 -1.66 -4.08
N THR A 245 4.01 -1.81 -5.41
CA THR A 245 4.04 -0.69 -6.34
C THR A 245 2.77 0.15 -6.29
N ILE A 246 1.58 -0.46 -6.17
CA ILE A 246 0.32 0.26 -5.97
C ILE A 246 0.34 1.04 -4.65
N SER A 247 0.81 0.40 -3.57
CA SER A 247 0.91 1.04 -2.25
C SER A 247 1.88 2.23 -2.28
N ALA A 248 3.05 2.06 -2.89
CA ALA A 248 4.01 3.16 -3.09
C ALA A 248 3.42 4.29 -3.94
N LEU A 249 2.73 3.97 -5.04
CA LEU A 249 2.12 4.96 -5.92
C LEU A 249 1.03 5.76 -5.18
N LEU A 250 0.12 5.09 -4.46
CA LEU A 250 -0.91 5.74 -3.63
C LEU A 250 -0.30 6.71 -2.61
N LEU A 251 0.75 6.26 -1.90
CA LEU A 251 1.49 7.09 -0.96
C LEU A 251 2.07 8.33 -1.65
N LEU A 252 2.77 8.17 -2.78
CA LEU A 252 3.44 9.27 -3.46
C LEU A 252 2.45 10.27 -4.07
N LEU A 253 1.33 9.79 -4.62
CA LEU A 253 0.26 10.64 -5.15
C LEU A 253 -0.40 11.49 -4.06
N HIS A 254 -0.68 10.92 -2.89
CA HIS A 254 -1.23 11.67 -1.76
C HIS A 254 -0.29 12.78 -1.27
N ILE A 255 1.03 12.58 -1.37
CA ILE A 255 2.03 13.57 -0.99
C ILE A 255 2.20 14.64 -2.08
N GLU A 256 2.16 14.25 -3.35
CA GLU A 256 2.33 15.18 -4.48
C GLU A 256 1.11 16.08 -4.69
N TYR A 257 -0.09 15.54 -4.47
CA TYR A 257 -1.35 16.23 -4.74
C TYR A 257 -2.22 16.37 -3.49
N PRO A 258 -1.74 17.03 -2.42
CA PRO A 258 -2.48 17.13 -1.17
C PRO A 258 -3.83 17.84 -1.37
N ALA A 259 -4.87 17.30 -0.75
CA ALA A 259 -6.22 17.86 -0.78
C ALA A 259 -6.83 17.80 0.63
N ASP A 260 -7.73 18.74 0.94
CA ASP A 260 -8.49 18.76 2.19
C ASP A 260 -9.41 17.53 2.31
N SER A 261 -9.83 17.00 1.16
CA SER A 261 -10.59 15.75 1.06
C SER A 261 -10.38 15.13 -0.32
N TYR A 262 -10.38 13.80 -0.38
CA TYR A 262 -10.40 13.04 -1.63
C TYR A 262 -11.75 12.36 -1.80
N HIS A 263 -12.07 11.94 -3.03
CA HIS A 263 -13.18 11.01 -3.25
C HIS A 263 -12.99 9.74 -2.39
N PRO A 264 -14.04 9.14 -1.82
CA PRO A 264 -13.93 7.89 -1.07
C PRO A 264 -13.28 6.77 -1.89
N THR A 265 -12.59 5.84 -1.21
CA THR A 265 -12.03 4.65 -1.86
C THR A 265 -13.15 3.77 -2.39
N ILE A 266 -14.25 3.65 -1.67
CA ILE A 266 -15.46 3.00 -2.16
C ILE A 266 -16.15 3.95 -3.14
N ALA A 267 -16.54 3.47 -4.32
CA ALA A 267 -17.35 4.24 -5.25
C ALA A 267 -18.62 4.77 -4.55
N THR A 268 -19.05 5.97 -4.89
CA THR A 268 -20.24 6.60 -4.29
C THR A 268 -21.47 6.33 -5.13
N ALA A 269 -22.66 6.43 -4.52
CA ALA A 269 -23.91 6.39 -5.26
C ALA A 269 -23.90 7.48 -6.35
N THR A 270 -24.24 7.10 -7.59
CA THR A 270 -24.49 8.11 -8.62
C THR A 270 -25.82 8.81 -8.25
N PRO A 271 -25.87 10.15 -8.22
CA PRO A 271 -27.08 10.89 -7.87
C PRO A 271 -28.25 10.65 -8.85
#